data_AF-A0A946XPQ6-F1
#
_entry.id   AF-A0A946XPQ6-F1
#
_cell.length_a   1.000
_cell.length_b   1.000
_cell.length_c   1.000
_cell.angle_alpha   90.00
_cell.angle_beta   90.00
_cell.angle_gamma   90.00
#
_symmetry.space_group_name_H-M   'P 1'
#
loop_
_entity.id
_entity.type
_entity.pdbx_description
1 polymer ?
#
loop_
_entity_poly.entity_id
_entity_poly.type
_entity_poly.pdbx_seq_one_letter_code
_entity_poly.pdbx_strand_id
1 'polypeptide(L)'
;MIEKKDTLIIGGGIIGLATAYHLSKILPKKNVTVLEKENEIASHQTGNNSGVIHSGIYYKPGSLKAINCRKGKHALERFCKQEGIQFETCGKVIVATDERELPAMHSILERGKKNGVKCRLIDKSELSELEPHAAGIAGIHVPEAGIVNYRQVCSVLAEKIKIAGGQILTGERVHFITPDQKSVSVQTSSGKEFLAERVVNCGGLYSDHIADKTGARPPMKIIPFRGEYYELNEGARGLVKNLIYPVPDPNFPFLGVHFTRMIDGGVECGPNAVLAYAREGYSKLKINPSELVESLTYPGFLRLAAKFWKTGLGEMWRSTSKRAFVKALSRLVPEIKTEHLCAAPAGVRAQAVSFNGSMVDDFYFSRNGNILNVCNAPSPAATASLNIAKVIGEHLN
;
A
#
# COMPACT_ATOMS: atom_id res chain seq x y z
N MET A 1 -3.28 -31.09 18.89
CA MET A 1 -3.10 -31.97 17.73
C MET A 1 -2.47 -31.15 16.62
N ILE A 2 -1.49 -31.70 15.89
CA ILE A 2 -0.82 -31.01 14.79
C ILE A 2 -1.69 -31.13 13.52
N GLU A 3 -2.04 -30.01 12.91
CA GLU A 3 -2.79 -29.99 11.65
C GLU A 3 -1.86 -29.98 10.44
N LYS A 4 -2.00 -30.95 9.52
CA LYS A 4 -1.23 -30.98 8.27
C LYS A 4 -1.86 -30.08 7.22
N LYS A 5 -1.06 -29.24 6.57
CA LYS A 5 -1.49 -28.34 5.49
C LYS A 5 -0.55 -28.47 4.29
N ASP A 6 -1.07 -28.25 3.08
CA ASP A 6 -0.23 -28.18 1.89
C ASP A 6 0.40 -26.79 1.77
N THR A 7 -0.37 -25.72 1.99
CA THR A 7 0.17 -24.36 1.99
C THR A 7 -0.43 -23.50 3.09
N LEU A 8 0.45 -22.92 3.90
CA LEU A 8 0.11 -21.88 4.86
C LEU A 8 0.48 -20.50 4.31
N ILE A 9 -0.40 -19.52 4.50
CA ILE A 9 -0.14 -18.12 4.19
C ILE A 9 -0.28 -17.31 5.47
N ILE A 10 0.75 -16.55 5.81
CA ILE A 10 0.78 -15.71 7.01
C ILE A 10 0.37 -14.29 6.60
N GLY A 11 -0.79 -13.83 7.07
CA GLY A 11 -1.35 -12.50 6.83
C GLY A 11 -2.62 -12.55 5.97
N GLY A 12 -3.73 -12.07 6.52
CA GLY A 12 -5.05 -11.90 5.88
C GLY A 12 -5.25 -10.51 5.26
N GLY A 13 -4.16 -9.83 4.86
CA GLY A 13 -4.22 -8.65 3.99
C GLY A 13 -4.40 -9.02 2.52
N ILE A 14 -4.56 -8.03 1.64
CA ILE A 14 -4.88 -8.27 0.21
C ILE A 14 -3.85 -9.14 -0.50
N ILE A 15 -2.56 -9.04 -0.16
CA ILE A 15 -1.51 -9.88 -0.78
C ILE A 15 -1.67 -11.35 -0.36
N GLY A 16 -1.91 -11.62 0.92
CA GLY A 16 -2.12 -12.98 1.41
C GLY A 16 -3.39 -13.61 0.87
N LEU A 17 -4.50 -12.85 0.85
CA LEU A 17 -5.78 -13.31 0.29
C LEU A 17 -5.71 -13.51 -1.22
N ALA A 18 -5.13 -12.58 -1.98
CA ALA A 18 -4.95 -12.76 -3.42
C ALA A 18 -4.07 -13.98 -3.73
N THR A 19 -3.03 -14.22 -2.92
CA THR A 19 -2.17 -15.41 -3.03
C THR A 19 -2.97 -16.68 -2.75
N ALA A 20 -3.73 -16.74 -1.65
CA ALA A 20 -4.56 -17.89 -1.34
C ALA A 20 -5.55 -18.20 -2.47
N TYR A 21 -6.27 -17.17 -2.94
CA TYR A 21 -7.21 -17.29 -4.04
C TYR A 21 -6.53 -17.83 -5.32
N HIS A 22 -5.35 -17.29 -5.67
CA HIS A 22 -4.62 -17.77 -6.83
C HIS A 22 -4.21 -19.24 -6.69
N LEU A 23 -3.62 -19.62 -5.55
CA LEU A 23 -3.16 -20.98 -5.29
C LEU A 23 -4.32 -21.98 -5.26
N SER A 24 -5.46 -21.63 -4.66
CA SER A 24 -6.66 -22.47 -4.68
C SER A 24 -7.17 -22.76 -6.10
N LYS A 25 -6.93 -21.84 -7.06
CA LYS A 25 -7.30 -22.06 -8.47
C LYS A 25 -6.31 -22.93 -9.22
N ILE A 26 -5.01 -22.74 -9.02
CA ILE A 26 -3.98 -23.46 -9.77
C ILE A 26 -3.62 -24.82 -9.16
N LEU A 27 -3.94 -25.03 -7.88
CA LEU A 27 -3.71 -26.28 -7.14
C LEU A 27 -5.00 -26.77 -6.46
N PRO A 28 -6.05 -27.14 -7.22
CA PRO A 28 -7.39 -27.45 -6.67
C PRO A 28 -7.43 -28.69 -5.75
N LYS A 29 -6.39 -29.52 -5.75
CA LYS A 29 -6.26 -30.69 -4.86
C LYS A 29 -5.44 -30.41 -3.60
N LYS A 30 -4.90 -29.21 -3.44
CA LYS A 30 -4.04 -28.82 -2.33
C LYS A 30 -4.80 -27.85 -1.43
N ASN A 31 -4.76 -28.10 -0.12
CA ASN A 31 -5.40 -27.22 0.85
C ASN A 31 -4.58 -25.94 1.06
N VAL A 32 -5.27 -24.81 1.15
CA VAL A 32 -4.65 -23.51 1.42
C VAL A 32 -5.28 -22.96 2.68
N THR A 33 -4.45 -22.59 3.66
CA THR A 33 -4.92 -21.98 4.90
C THR A 33 -4.21 -20.65 5.13
N VAL A 34 -4.99 -19.59 5.33
CA VAL A 34 -4.51 -18.27 5.72
C VAL A 34 -4.59 -18.13 7.24
N LEU A 35 -3.50 -17.70 7.87
CA LEU A 35 -3.44 -17.34 9.28
C LEU A 35 -3.41 -15.80 9.40
N GLU A 36 -4.39 -15.23 10.08
CA GLU A 36 -4.50 -13.78 10.34
C GLU A 36 -4.51 -13.55 11.86
N LYS A 37 -3.68 -12.61 12.33
CA LYS A 37 -3.53 -12.32 13.76
C LYS A 37 -4.69 -11.53 14.34
N GLU A 38 -5.35 -10.73 13.51
CA GLU A 38 -6.53 -9.95 13.88
C GLU A 38 -7.79 -10.82 13.87
N ASN A 39 -8.84 -10.35 14.53
CA ASN A 39 -10.17 -11.00 14.50
C ASN A 39 -10.84 -10.86 13.12
N GLU A 40 -10.41 -9.88 12.33
CA GLU A 40 -10.93 -9.57 11.00
C GLU A 40 -9.80 -9.46 9.96
N ILE A 41 -10.10 -9.88 8.73
CA ILE A 41 -9.19 -9.72 7.60
C ILE A 41 -9.04 -8.24 7.19
N ALA A 42 -7.96 -7.93 6.49
CA ALA A 42 -7.70 -6.60 5.93
C ALA A 42 -7.69 -5.44 6.96
N SER A 43 -7.52 -5.71 8.25
CA SER A 43 -7.57 -4.72 9.34
C SER A 43 -6.45 -3.67 9.30
N HIS A 44 -5.33 -3.97 8.63
CA HIS A 44 -4.12 -3.13 8.61
C HIS A 44 -4.00 -2.29 7.32
N GLN A 45 -2.86 -2.33 6.64
CA GLN A 45 -2.56 -1.50 5.46
C GLN A 45 -3.63 -1.59 4.34
N THR A 46 -4.25 -2.76 4.18
CA THR A 46 -5.31 -2.99 3.19
C THR A 46 -6.61 -2.26 3.53
N GLY A 47 -6.92 -2.12 4.81
CA GLY A 47 -8.14 -1.46 5.27
C GLY A 47 -7.96 0.03 5.58
N ASN A 48 -6.72 0.51 5.57
CA ASN A 48 -6.35 1.91 5.87
C ASN A 48 -5.52 2.49 4.72
N ASN A 49 -6.12 2.55 3.52
CA ASN A 49 -5.53 3.17 2.33
C ASN A 49 -6.61 3.90 1.51
N SER A 50 -6.17 4.69 0.54
CA SER A 50 -6.99 5.61 -0.24
C SER A 50 -7.83 4.96 -1.34
N GLY A 51 -7.93 3.62 -1.42
CA GLY A 51 -8.78 2.94 -2.40
C GLY A 51 -8.34 3.08 -3.86
N VAL A 52 -7.21 3.74 -4.15
CA VAL A 52 -6.79 4.06 -5.52
C VAL A 52 -6.39 2.80 -6.29
N ILE A 53 -6.95 2.64 -7.48
CA ILE A 53 -6.47 1.75 -8.56
C ILE A 53 -5.43 2.54 -9.35
N HIS A 54 -4.16 2.34 -9.00
CA HIS A 54 -3.07 3.11 -9.59
C HIS A 54 -2.84 2.79 -11.07
N SER A 55 -2.54 3.82 -11.86
CA SER A 55 -2.26 3.67 -13.29
C SER A 55 -0.82 3.21 -13.59
N GLY A 56 0.14 3.39 -12.68
CA GLY A 56 1.55 3.09 -12.96
C GLY A 56 2.40 4.26 -13.43
N ILE A 57 1.85 5.48 -13.45
CA ILE A 57 2.50 6.63 -14.09
C ILE A 57 3.85 7.05 -13.47
N TYR A 58 4.03 6.89 -12.16
CA TYR A 58 5.25 7.35 -11.48
C TYR A 58 6.42 6.35 -11.52
N TYR A 59 6.13 5.08 -11.81
CA TYR A 59 7.07 4.00 -11.53
C TYR A 59 8.16 3.89 -12.59
N LYS A 60 9.36 3.50 -12.15
CA LYS A 60 10.51 3.29 -13.05
C LYS A 60 10.14 2.26 -14.13
N PRO A 61 10.24 2.60 -15.42
CA PRO A 61 9.98 1.63 -16.49
C PRO A 61 10.83 0.37 -16.35
N GLY A 62 10.23 -0.79 -16.60
CA GLY A 62 10.86 -2.10 -16.44
C GLY A 62 10.94 -2.64 -15.01
N SER A 63 10.62 -1.85 -13.97
CA SER A 63 10.55 -2.34 -12.59
C SER A 63 9.41 -3.34 -12.38
N LEU A 64 9.53 -4.22 -11.38
CA LEU A 64 8.43 -5.11 -10.99
C LEU A 64 7.21 -4.29 -10.58
N LYS A 65 7.41 -3.14 -9.94
CA LYS A 65 6.36 -2.17 -9.60
C LYS A 65 5.57 -1.69 -10.80
N ALA A 66 6.25 -1.25 -11.87
CA ALA A 66 5.60 -0.80 -13.09
C ALA A 66 4.84 -1.95 -13.77
N ILE A 67 5.49 -3.11 -13.94
CA ILE A 67 4.91 -4.27 -14.63
C ILE A 67 3.70 -4.81 -13.85
N ASN A 68 3.84 -5.06 -12.55
CA ASN A 68 2.78 -5.60 -11.70
C ASN A 68 1.65 -4.60 -11.50
N CYS A 69 1.92 -3.29 -11.48
CA CYS A 69 0.84 -2.30 -11.43
C CYS A 69 -0.05 -2.36 -12.66
N ARG A 70 0.53 -2.38 -13.88
CA ARG A 70 -0.26 -2.42 -15.13
C ARG A 70 -1.04 -3.72 -15.26
N LYS A 71 -0.36 -4.87 -15.10
CA LYS A 71 -0.99 -6.19 -15.19
C LYS A 71 -2.03 -6.39 -14.08
N GLY A 72 -1.70 -5.98 -12.86
CA GLY A 72 -2.54 -6.09 -11.68
C GLY A 72 -3.78 -5.21 -11.74
N LYS A 73 -3.65 -3.95 -12.21
CA LYS A 73 -4.80 -3.07 -12.46
C LYS A 73 -5.85 -3.77 -13.33
N HIS A 74 -5.46 -4.27 -14.51
CA HIS A 74 -6.40 -4.94 -15.40
C HIS A 74 -6.96 -6.24 -14.81
N ALA A 75 -6.16 -6.96 -14.02
CA ALA A 75 -6.65 -8.14 -13.31
C ALA A 75 -7.69 -7.76 -12.24
N LEU A 76 -7.45 -6.68 -11.48
CA LEU A 76 -8.34 -6.17 -10.46
C LEU A 76 -9.65 -5.66 -11.05
N GLU A 77 -9.60 -4.83 -12.10
CA GLU A 77 -10.80 -4.34 -12.79
C GLU A 77 -11.64 -5.49 -13.35
N ARG A 78 -11.00 -6.52 -13.94
CA ARG A 78 -11.72 -7.72 -14.41
C ARG A 78 -12.34 -8.49 -13.25
N PHE A 79 -11.60 -8.69 -12.16
CA PHE A 79 -12.10 -9.36 -10.96
C PHE A 79 -13.30 -8.60 -10.39
N CYS A 80 -13.21 -7.28 -10.25
CA CYS A 80 -14.32 -6.47 -9.76
C CYS A 80 -15.55 -6.57 -10.66
N LYS A 81 -15.40 -6.54 -11.99
CA LYS A 81 -16.51 -6.75 -12.94
C LYS A 81 -17.14 -8.14 -12.80
N GLN A 82 -16.32 -9.18 -12.71
CA GLN A 82 -16.78 -10.57 -12.62
C GLN A 82 -17.53 -10.85 -11.32
N GLU A 83 -17.09 -10.22 -10.23
CA GLU A 83 -17.62 -10.47 -8.89
C GLU A 83 -18.60 -9.38 -8.40
N GLY A 84 -18.99 -8.44 -9.27
CA GLY A 84 -19.93 -7.38 -8.93
C GLY A 84 -19.42 -6.39 -7.87
N ILE A 85 -18.10 -6.23 -7.73
CA ILE A 85 -17.50 -5.24 -6.83
C ILE A 85 -17.54 -3.87 -7.50
N GLN A 86 -18.12 -2.89 -6.82
CA GLN A 86 -18.16 -1.51 -7.33
C GLN A 86 -16.74 -0.93 -7.39
N PHE A 87 -16.37 -0.44 -8.56
CA PHE A 87 -15.19 0.38 -8.77
C PHE A 87 -15.51 1.42 -9.84
N GLU A 88 -14.73 2.50 -9.87
CA GLU A 88 -14.93 3.56 -10.84
C GLU A 88 -13.60 3.99 -11.45
N THR A 89 -13.59 4.25 -12.75
CA THR A 89 -12.46 4.88 -13.46
C THR A 89 -12.69 6.39 -13.51
N CYS A 90 -12.43 7.06 -12.38
CA CYS A 90 -12.67 8.49 -12.20
C CYS A 90 -11.61 9.41 -12.84
N GLY A 91 -10.43 8.86 -13.15
CA GLY A 91 -9.32 9.65 -13.66
C GLY A 91 -8.60 10.45 -12.58
N LYS A 92 -7.47 11.04 -12.97
CA LYS A 92 -6.57 11.79 -12.09
C LYS A 92 -5.93 12.93 -12.84
N VAL A 93 -5.77 14.07 -12.17
CA VAL A 93 -4.88 15.15 -12.60
C VAL A 93 -3.65 15.22 -11.71
N ILE A 94 -2.48 15.33 -12.32
CA ILE A 94 -1.22 15.66 -11.64
C ILE A 94 -0.93 17.12 -11.95
N VAL A 95 -0.93 17.97 -10.93
CA VAL A 95 -0.99 19.43 -11.08
C VAL A 95 0.37 20.04 -10.78
N ALA A 96 0.89 20.82 -11.73
CA ALA A 96 1.99 21.73 -11.49
C ALA A 96 1.43 23.09 -11.07
N THR A 97 1.88 23.59 -9.92
CA THR A 97 1.46 24.87 -9.34
C THR A 97 2.49 25.98 -9.54
N ASP A 98 3.67 25.61 -10.04
CA ASP A 98 4.81 26.50 -10.23
C ASP A 98 5.64 26.04 -11.44
N GLU A 99 6.26 26.97 -12.17
CA GLU A 99 7.07 26.67 -13.36
C GLU A 99 8.23 25.70 -13.08
N ARG A 100 8.79 25.75 -11.86
CA ARG A 100 9.87 24.84 -11.42
C ARG A 100 9.43 23.37 -11.38
N GLU A 101 8.13 23.10 -11.31
CA GLU A 101 7.57 21.75 -11.28
C GLU A 101 7.40 21.15 -12.70
N LEU A 102 7.43 21.97 -13.76
CA LEU A 102 7.19 21.54 -15.14
C LEU A 102 8.21 20.48 -15.64
N PRO A 103 9.53 20.59 -15.40
CA PRO A 103 10.47 19.56 -15.84
C PRO A 103 10.21 18.18 -15.20
N ALA A 104 9.86 18.17 -13.92
CA ALA A 104 9.50 16.95 -13.20
C ALA A 104 8.17 16.37 -13.72
N MET A 105 7.18 17.23 -14.00
CA MET A 105 5.93 16.85 -14.65
C MET A 105 6.18 16.18 -16.02
N HIS A 106 6.99 16.78 -16.90
CA HIS A 106 7.32 16.17 -18.19
C HIS A 106 8.01 14.81 -18.03
N SER A 107 8.91 14.67 -17.05
CA SER A 107 9.55 13.39 -16.75
C SER A 107 8.53 12.31 -16.32
N ILE A 108 7.50 12.69 -15.57
CA ILE A 108 6.41 11.79 -15.14
C ILE A 108 5.56 11.37 -16.33
N LEU A 109 5.23 12.29 -17.24
CA LEU A 109 4.51 11.98 -18.47
C LEU A 109 5.27 10.95 -19.31
N GLU A 110 6.57 11.16 -19.51
CA GLU A 110 7.41 10.24 -20.30
C GLU A 110 7.53 8.86 -19.66
N ARG A 111 7.64 8.78 -18.32
CA ARG A 111 7.55 7.49 -17.61
C ARG A 111 6.19 6.83 -17.81
N GLY A 112 5.11 7.59 -17.72
CA GLY A 112 3.75 7.13 -17.99
C GLY A 112 3.62 6.50 -19.37
N LYS A 113 4.05 7.22 -20.41
CA LYS A 113 4.06 6.72 -21.80
C LYS A 113 4.85 5.42 -21.94
N LYS A 114 6.08 5.35 -21.38
CA LYS A 114 6.91 4.13 -21.38
C LYS A 114 6.27 2.95 -20.66
N ASN A 115 5.44 3.22 -19.65
CA ASN A 115 4.68 2.21 -18.91
C ASN A 115 3.33 1.86 -19.57
N GLY A 116 3.01 2.42 -20.74
CA GLY A 116 1.74 2.20 -21.43
C GLY A 116 0.53 2.80 -20.71
N VAL A 117 0.74 3.89 -19.96
CA VAL A 117 -0.32 4.63 -19.27
C VAL A 117 -1.00 5.59 -20.25
N LYS A 118 -2.34 5.56 -20.33
CA LYS A 118 -3.10 6.58 -21.06
C LYS A 118 -3.00 7.89 -20.28
N CYS A 119 -2.13 8.78 -20.73
CA CYS A 119 -1.91 10.09 -20.12
C CYS A 119 -1.52 11.13 -21.17
N ARG A 120 -1.89 12.39 -20.92
CA ARG A 120 -1.54 13.53 -21.77
C ARG A 120 -1.31 14.77 -20.92
N LEU A 121 -0.54 15.72 -21.45
CA LEU A 121 -0.49 17.06 -20.88
C LEU A 121 -1.84 17.75 -21.09
N ILE A 122 -2.17 18.61 -20.14
CA ILE A 122 -3.30 19.52 -20.17
C ILE A 122 -2.79 20.91 -19.78
N ASP A 123 -3.32 21.94 -20.44
CA ASP A 123 -3.10 23.32 -20.01
C ASP A 123 -4.03 23.70 -18.85
N LYS A 124 -3.98 24.96 -18.44
CA LYS A 124 -4.83 25.50 -17.38
C LYS A 124 -6.32 25.46 -17.74
N SER A 125 -6.69 25.71 -18.99
CA SER A 125 -8.10 25.72 -19.43
C SER A 125 -8.68 24.31 -19.31
N GLU A 126 -7.99 23.32 -19.86
CA GLU A 126 -8.38 21.92 -19.77
C GLU A 126 -8.37 21.41 -18.32
N LEU A 127 -7.43 21.88 -17.49
CA LEU A 127 -7.43 21.58 -16.05
C LEU A 127 -8.69 22.12 -15.37
N SER A 128 -9.09 23.36 -15.64
CA SER A 128 -10.31 23.97 -15.08
C SER A 128 -11.60 23.29 -15.57
N GLU A 129 -11.61 22.71 -16.76
CA GLU A 129 -12.74 21.90 -17.23
C GLU A 129 -12.89 20.60 -16.42
N LEU A 130 -11.76 19.93 -16.14
CA LEU A 130 -11.72 18.66 -15.40
C LEU A 130 -11.90 18.85 -13.89
N GLU A 131 -11.20 19.83 -13.30
CA GLU A 131 -11.17 20.16 -11.88
C GLU A 131 -11.25 21.69 -11.70
N PRO A 132 -12.47 22.28 -11.71
CA PRO A 132 -12.67 23.73 -11.71
C PRO A 132 -12.00 24.50 -10.57
N HIS A 133 -11.80 23.84 -9.43
CA HIS A 133 -11.23 24.46 -8.22
C HIS A 133 -9.71 24.24 -8.09
N ALA A 134 -9.06 23.60 -9.07
CA ALA A 134 -7.62 23.34 -9.03
C ALA A 134 -6.79 24.57 -9.46
N ALA A 135 -5.73 24.90 -8.71
CA ALA A 135 -4.91 26.12 -8.93
C ALA A 135 -3.83 26.04 -10.02
N GLY A 136 -3.67 24.90 -10.68
CA GLY A 136 -2.49 24.60 -11.50
C GLY A 136 -2.26 25.50 -12.70
N ILE A 137 -0.98 25.66 -13.07
CA ILE A 137 -0.57 26.32 -14.33
C ILE A 137 -0.57 25.36 -15.52
N ALA A 138 -0.42 24.06 -15.23
CA ALA A 138 -0.48 22.96 -16.19
C ALA A 138 -0.72 21.64 -15.43
N GLY A 139 -1.01 20.57 -16.15
CA GLY A 139 -1.10 19.25 -15.54
C GLY A 139 -0.91 18.07 -16.48
N ILE A 140 -0.99 16.88 -15.90
CA ILE A 140 -1.12 15.61 -16.62
C ILE A 140 -2.48 15.05 -16.32
N HIS A 141 -3.30 14.85 -17.34
CA HIS A 141 -4.53 14.09 -17.22
C HIS A 141 -4.26 12.59 -17.42
N VAL A 142 -4.70 11.79 -16.45
CA VAL A 142 -4.62 10.33 -16.44
C VAL A 142 -6.04 9.76 -16.32
N PRO A 143 -6.80 9.68 -17.43
CA PRO A 143 -8.22 9.31 -17.41
C PRO A 143 -8.47 7.88 -16.91
N GLU A 144 -7.46 7.02 -16.94
CA GLU A 144 -7.62 5.63 -16.56
C GLU A 144 -7.39 5.35 -15.06
N ALA A 145 -7.05 6.34 -14.23
CA ALA A 145 -6.97 6.11 -12.79
C ALA A 145 -8.36 5.77 -12.23
N GLY A 146 -8.42 4.94 -11.19
CA GLY A 146 -9.68 4.53 -10.60
C GLY A 146 -9.64 4.38 -9.10
N ILE A 147 -10.78 4.00 -8.54
CA ILE A 147 -11.02 3.87 -7.10
C ILE A 147 -11.90 2.64 -6.81
N VAL A 148 -11.64 1.98 -5.68
CA VAL A 148 -12.34 0.77 -5.22
C VAL A 148 -12.26 0.64 -3.70
N ASN A 149 -13.20 -0.10 -3.11
CA ASN A 149 -13.11 -0.51 -1.73
C ASN A 149 -12.27 -1.79 -1.60
N TYR A 150 -11.00 -1.67 -1.19
CA TYR A 150 -10.13 -2.85 -1.03
C TYR A 150 -10.55 -3.77 0.13
N ARG A 151 -11.34 -3.32 1.12
CA ARG A 151 -11.93 -4.22 2.11
C ARG A 151 -12.95 -5.13 1.45
N GLN A 152 -13.81 -4.58 0.58
CA GLN A 152 -14.77 -5.37 -0.19
C GLN A 152 -14.07 -6.37 -1.12
N VAL A 153 -12.98 -5.97 -1.80
CA VAL A 153 -12.15 -6.88 -2.60
C VAL A 153 -11.64 -8.05 -1.75
N CYS A 154 -11.15 -7.78 -0.54
CA CYS A 154 -10.69 -8.82 0.38
C CYS A 154 -11.82 -9.73 0.87
N SER A 155 -13.00 -9.19 1.16
CA SER A 155 -14.17 -10.00 1.55
C SER A 155 -14.55 -10.99 0.46
N VAL A 156 -14.63 -10.53 -0.79
CA VAL A 156 -14.94 -11.40 -1.94
C VAL A 156 -13.82 -12.43 -2.18
N LEU A 157 -12.54 -12.03 -2.08
CA LEU A 157 -11.43 -12.99 -2.15
C LEU A 157 -11.56 -14.08 -1.07
N ALA A 158 -11.91 -13.70 0.16
CA ALA A 158 -12.11 -14.62 1.26
C ALA A 158 -13.26 -15.60 1.01
N GLU A 159 -14.37 -15.14 0.44
CA GLU A 159 -15.48 -15.99 0.01
C GLU A 159 -15.03 -17.00 -1.05
N LYS A 160 -14.30 -16.55 -2.07
CA LYS A 160 -13.82 -17.44 -3.14
C LYS A 160 -12.81 -18.48 -2.64
N ILE A 161 -11.95 -18.12 -1.70
CA ILE A 161 -11.05 -19.08 -1.04
C ILE A 161 -11.86 -20.16 -0.33
N LYS A 162 -12.88 -19.78 0.45
CA LYS A 162 -13.75 -20.72 1.17
C LYS A 162 -14.52 -21.64 0.22
N ILE A 163 -15.09 -21.11 -0.87
CA ILE A 163 -15.77 -21.89 -1.91
C ILE A 163 -14.83 -22.92 -2.53
N ALA A 164 -13.55 -22.57 -2.71
CA ALA A 164 -12.53 -23.48 -3.23
C ALA A 164 -11.98 -24.47 -2.17
N GLY A 165 -12.58 -24.53 -0.96
CA GLY A 165 -12.17 -25.42 0.12
C GLY A 165 -10.98 -24.93 0.96
N GLY A 166 -10.53 -23.70 0.74
CA GLY A 166 -9.51 -23.05 1.56
C GLY A 166 -10.05 -22.58 2.92
N GLN A 167 -9.14 -22.36 3.87
CA GLN A 167 -9.48 -21.90 5.22
C GLN A 167 -8.84 -20.54 5.50
N ILE A 168 -9.51 -19.72 6.29
CA ILE A 168 -8.99 -18.45 6.82
C ILE A 168 -9.24 -18.47 8.32
N LEU A 169 -8.15 -18.52 9.10
CA LEU A 169 -8.17 -18.60 10.55
C LEU A 169 -7.72 -17.24 11.11
N THR A 170 -8.66 -16.50 11.67
CA THR A 170 -8.42 -15.22 12.36
C THR A 170 -8.09 -15.45 13.84
N GLY A 171 -7.48 -14.45 14.49
CA GLY A 171 -6.97 -14.57 15.87
C GLY A 171 -5.72 -15.45 16.00
N GLU A 172 -5.11 -15.85 14.89
CA GLU A 172 -3.98 -16.78 14.82
C GLU A 172 -2.66 -16.06 14.53
N ARG A 173 -2.07 -15.43 15.55
CA ARG A 173 -0.75 -14.80 15.40
C ARG A 173 0.34 -15.86 15.38
N VAL A 174 1.12 -15.91 14.31
CA VAL A 174 2.29 -16.81 14.23
C VAL A 174 3.41 -16.34 15.16
N HIS A 175 3.91 -17.22 16.02
CA HIS A 175 5.04 -16.97 16.93
C HIS A 175 6.33 -17.64 16.49
N PHE A 176 6.23 -18.91 16.08
CA PHE A 176 7.37 -19.74 15.72
C PHE A 176 7.17 -20.33 14.34
N ILE A 177 8.26 -20.35 13.57
CA ILE A 177 8.36 -20.99 12.27
C ILE A 177 9.64 -21.80 12.30
N THR A 178 9.53 -23.11 12.19
CA THR A 178 10.67 -24.02 12.24
C THR A 178 10.72 -24.77 10.91
N PRO A 179 11.61 -24.38 9.99
CA PRO A 179 11.86 -25.14 8.78
C PRO A 179 12.43 -26.52 9.15
N ASP A 180 11.87 -27.57 8.53
CA ASP A 180 12.38 -28.94 8.56
C ASP A 180 12.76 -29.36 7.12
N GLN A 181 13.41 -30.51 6.93
CA GLN A 181 13.93 -30.95 5.63
C GLN A 181 12.85 -31.05 4.53
N LYS A 182 11.60 -31.35 4.88
CA LYS A 182 10.49 -31.56 3.91
C LYS A 182 9.24 -30.73 4.20
N SER A 183 9.18 -30.06 5.34
CA SER A 183 7.99 -29.33 5.81
C SER A 183 8.38 -28.17 6.71
N VAL A 184 7.41 -27.37 7.11
CA VAL A 184 7.61 -26.23 8.00
C VAL A 184 6.61 -26.33 9.13
N SER A 185 7.09 -26.41 10.37
CA SER A 185 6.23 -26.30 11.55
C SER A 185 5.93 -24.83 11.83
N VAL A 186 4.66 -24.51 12.05
CA VAL A 186 4.18 -23.15 12.37
C VAL A 186 3.32 -23.22 13.62
N GLN A 187 3.68 -22.42 14.63
CA GLN A 187 2.94 -22.34 15.89
C GLN A 187 2.34 -20.95 16.09
N THR A 188 1.13 -20.91 16.62
CA THR A 188 0.32 -19.70 16.78
C THR A 188 0.09 -19.33 18.24
N SER A 189 -0.37 -18.11 18.50
CA SER A 189 -0.70 -17.60 19.84
C SER A 189 -1.81 -18.35 20.55
N SER A 190 -2.68 -19.05 19.80
CA SER A 190 -3.74 -19.89 20.36
C SER A 190 -3.24 -21.25 20.86
N GLY A 191 -1.96 -21.57 20.61
CA GLY A 191 -1.38 -22.88 20.87
C GLY A 191 -1.61 -23.90 19.74
N LYS A 192 -2.27 -23.52 18.64
CA LYS A 192 -2.36 -24.40 17.46
C LYS A 192 -1.01 -24.55 16.78
N GLU A 193 -0.75 -25.77 16.32
CA GLU A 193 0.45 -26.16 15.60
C GLU A 193 0.06 -26.75 14.24
N PHE A 194 0.74 -26.27 13.20
CA PHE A 194 0.53 -26.68 11.83
C PHE A 194 1.82 -27.23 11.25
N LEU A 195 1.72 -28.29 10.45
CA LEU A 195 2.83 -28.80 9.65
C LEU A 195 2.51 -28.59 8.17
N ALA A 196 3.24 -27.69 7.51
CA ALA A 196 2.96 -27.28 6.14
C ALA A 196 4.00 -27.76 5.15
N GLU A 197 3.61 -28.18 3.94
CA GLU A 197 4.57 -28.41 2.86
C GLU A 197 5.22 -27.09 2.43
N ARG A 198 4.44 -26.01 2.35
CA ARG A 198 4.90 -24.66 1.94
C ARG A 198 4.36 -23.57 2.87
N VAL A 199 5.15 -22.51 3.06
CA VAL A 199 4.73 -21.31 3.81
C VAL A 199 5.01 -20.05 3.00
N VAL A 200 4.01 -19.15 2.93
CA VAL A 200 4.15 -17.83 2.31
C VAL A 200 3.98 -16.76 3.39
N ASN A 201 4.99 -15.94 3.60
CA ASN A 201 4.92 -14.79 4.48
C ASN A 201 4.44 -13.55 3.73
N CYS A 202 3.25 -13.08 4.08
CA CYS A 202 2.60 -11.86 3.60
C CYS A 202 2.33 -10.88 4.76
N GLY A 203 3.21 -10.87 5.76
CA GLY A 203 3.02 -10.20 7.05
C GLY A 203 3.03 -8.67 7.07
N GLY A 204 3.07 -7.99 5.91
CA GLY A 204 2.95 -6.54 5.79
C GLY A 204 3.91 -5.77 6.71
N LEU A 205 3.38 -5.06 7.70
CA LEU A 205 4.12 -4.31 8.70
C LEU A 205 5.08 -5.15 9.57
N TYR A 206 4.96 -6.48 9.55
CA TYR A 206 5.84 -7.44 10.23
C TYR A 206 6.53 -8.42 9.25
N SER A 207 6.53 -8.12 7.95
CA SER A 207 7.09 -9.02 6.93
C SER A 207 8.56 -9.37 7.17
N ASP A 208 9.36 -8.42 7.64
CA ASP A 208 10.76 -8.60 8.00
C ASP A 208 10.94 -9.45 9.27
N HIS A 209 10.14 -9.20 10.31
CA HIS A 209 10.16 -10.00 11.54
C HIS A 209 9.78 -11.46 11.28
N ILE A 210 8.79 -11.70 10.42
CA ILE A 210 8.41 -13.06 10.02
C ILE A 210 9.53 -13.66 9.15
N ALA A 211 10.13 -12.89 8.24
CA ALA A 211 11.24 -13.38 7.41
C ALA A 211 12.43 -13.83 8.28
N ASP A 212 12.80 -13.06 9.31
CA ASP A 212 13.84 -13.44 10.26
C ASP A 212 13.56 -14.79 10.95
N LYS A 213 12.30 -15.06 11.30
CA LYS A 213 11.89 -16.35 11.89
C LYS A 213 12.03 -17.53 10.94
N THR A 214 12.09 -17.28 9.62
CA THR A 214 12.26 -18.32 8.60
C THR A 214 13.73 -18.60 8.28
N GLY A 215 14.66 -17.95 9.00
CA GLY A 215 16.10 -17.98 8.70
C GLY A 215 16.51 -17.07 7.53
N ALA A 216 15.56 -16.37 6.90
CA ALA A 216 15.89 -15.35 5.91
C ALA A 216 16.51 -14.12 6.59
N ARG A 217 17.51 -13.52 5.94
CA ARG A 217 18.16 -12.27 6.39
C ARG A 217 18.01 -11.21 5.30
N PRO A 218 16.80 -10.63 5.10
CA PRO A 218 16.63 -9.61 4.07
C PRO A 218 17.55 -8.40 4.36
N PRO A 219 18.16 -7.78 3.33
CA PRO A 219 19.13 -6.68 3.50
C PRO A 219 18.46 -5.32 3.83
N MET A 220 17.29 -5.37 4.46
CA MET A 220 16.41 -4.23 4.72
C MET A 220 15.54 -4.51 5.93
N LYS A 221 15.02 -3.45 6.53
CA LYS A 221 14.09 -3.49 7.65
C LYS A 221 12.85 -2.66 7.31
N ILE A 222 11.70 -3.07 7.83
CA ILE A 222 10.47 -2.29 7.72
C ILE A 222 10.47 -1.21 8.80
N ILE A 223 10.41 0.04 8.35
CA ILE A 223 10.23 1.22 9.20
C ILE A 223 8.80 1.73 9.01
N PRO A 224 8.00 1.89 10.08
CA PRO A 224 6.60 2.27 9.94
C PRO A 224 6.47 3.79 9.80
N PHE A 225 5.87 4.23 8.68
CA PHE A 225 5.51 5.64 8.49
C PHE A 225 4.00 5.80 8.54
N ARG A 226 3.48 6.52 9.55
CA ARG A 226 2.07 6.89 9.63
C ARG A 226 1.78 8.01 8.64
N GLY A 227 0.77 7.80 7.82
CA GLY A 227 0.13 8.83 7.02
C GLY A 227 -1.18 9.25 7.66
N GLU A 228 -1.28 10.51 8.04
CA GLU A 228 -2.45 11.10 8.65
C GLU A 228 -3.31 11.76 7.58
N TYR A 229 -4.61 11.48 7.66
CA TYR A 229 -5.60 11.95 6.70
C TYR A 229 -6.63 12.84 7.38
N TYR A 230 -7.21 13.71 6.58
CA TYR A 230 -8.50 14.33 6.86
C TYR A 230 -9.49 13.91 5.79
N GLU A 231 -10.77 14.12 6.00
CA GLU A 231 -11.81 14.02 4.98
C GLU A 231 -12.45 15.39 4.77
N LEU A 232 -12.90 15.69 3.55
CA LEU A 232 -13.76 16.84 3.32
C LEU A 232 -15.16 16.59 3.87
N ASN A 233 -15.68 17.57 4.60
CA ASN A 233 -17.09 17.62 5.00
C ASN A 233 -17.99 17.71 3.76
N GLU A 234 -19.28 17.40 3.93
CA GLU A 234 -20.25 17.33 2.83
C GLU A 234 -20.31 18.61 1.99
N GLY A 235 -20.24 19.78 2.63
CA GLY A 235 -20.30 21.08 1.95
C GLY A 235 -19.08 21.38 1.07
N ALA A 236 -17.95 20.69 1.29
CA ALA A 236 -16.70 20.93 0.56
C ALA A 236 -16.33 19.79 -0.40
N ARG A 237 -17.02 18.63 -0.37
CA ARG A 237 -16.74 17.48 -1.27
C ARG A 237 -16.79 17.87 -2.76
N GLY A 238 -17.69 18.78 -3.12
CA GLY A 238 -17.84 19.27 -4.50
C GLY A 238 -16.63 20.03 -5.06
N LEU A 239 -15.68 20.45 -4.21
CA LEU A 239 -14.45 21.10 -4.64
C LEU A 239 -13.48 20.15 -5.38
N VAL A 240 -13.69 18.84 -5.26
CA VAL A 240 -12.84 17.80 -5.84
C VAL A 240 -13.71 16.80 -6.59
N LYS A 241 -13.59 16.76 -7.93
CA LYS A 241 -14.38 15.84 -8.75
C LYS A 241 -13.72 14.47 -8.88
N ASN A 242 -12.39 14.41 -8.97
CA ASN A 242 -11.60 13.20 -9.18
C ASN A 242 -10.36 13.17 -8.27
N LEU A 243 -9.26 12.55 -8.70
CA LEU A 243 -7.99 12.51 -7.97
C LEU A 243 -7.12 13.74 -8.33
N ILE A 244 -6.76 14.58 -7.36
CA ILE A 244 -5.91 15.78 -7.57
C ILE A 244 -4.59 15.61 -6.83
N TYR A 245 -3.51 15.38 -7.59
CA TYR A 245 -2.19 15.03 -7.05
C TYR A 245 -1.17 16.12 -7.39
N PRO A 246 -0.21 16.44 -6.50
CA PRO A 246 0.87 17.35 -6.84
C PRO A 246 1.90 16.65 -7.72
N VAL A 247 2.72 17.44 -8.42
CA VAL A 247 4.02 16.97 -8.89
C VAL A 247 4.88 16.62 -7.67
N PRO A 248 5.44 15.39 -7.56
CA PRO A 248 6.30 15.00 -6.44
C PRO A 248 7.55 15.88 -6.33
N ASP A 249 7.90 16.27 -5.11
CA ASP A 249 9.16 16.96 -4.79
C ASP A 249 10.30 15.93 -4.67
N PRO A 250 11.38 16.03 -5.47
CA PRO A 250 12.54 15.14 -5.35
C PRO A 250 13.22 15.13 -3.98
N ASN A 251 13.05 16.19 -3.19
CA ASN A 251 13.59 16.31 -1.83
C ASN A 251 12.67 15.69 -0.77
N PHE A 252 11.52 15.15 -1.17
CA PHE A 252 10.56 14.51 -0.30
C PHE A 252 10.39 13.03 -0.68
N PRO A 253 10.69 12.08 0.24
CA PRO A 253 10.61 10.65 -0.07
C PRO A 253 9.18 10.13 -0.29
N PHE A 254 8.16 10.89 0.11
CA PHE A 254 6.76 10.51 -0.04
C PHE A 254 6.05 11.44 -1.01
N LEU A 255 4.86 11.06 -1.46
CA LEU A 255 3.99 11.99 -2.17
C LEU A 255 3.45 13.01 -1.17
N GLY A 256 3.51 14.30 -1.52
CA GLY A 256 2.89 15.37 -0.73
C GLY A 256 1.38 15.19 -0.55
N VAL A 257 0.77 16.02 0.28
CA VAL A 257 -0.68 16.00 0.50
C VAL A 257 -1.44 16.18 -0.83
N HIS A 258 -2.52 15.42 -0.99
CA HIS A 258 -3.32 15.37 -2.20
C HIS A 258 -4.79 15.10 -1.86
N PHE A 259 -5.66 15.17 -2.87
CA PHE A 259 -7.08 14.85 -2.71
C PHE A 259 -7.41 13.55 -3.44
N THR A 260 -8.13 12.68 -2.75
CA THR A 260 -8.58 11.40 -3.27
C THR A 260 -10.07 11.26 -3.06
N ARG A 261 -10.84 11.27 -4.15
CA ARG A 261 -12.25 10.85 -4.10
C ARG A 261 -12.33 9.37 -3.77
N MET A 262 -13.20 9.02 -2.83
CA MET A 262 -13.43 7.66 -2.37
C MET A 262 -14.65 7.06 -3.08
N ILE A 263 -14.72 5.73 -3.15
CA ILE A 263 -15.80 5.04 -3.88
C ILE A 263 -17.18 5.21 -3.22
N ASP A 264 -17.20 5.53 -1.94
CA ASP A 264 -18.39 5.86 -1.15
C ASP A 264 -18.81 7.34 -1.25
N GLY A 265 -18.08 8.15 -2.05
CA GLY A 265 -18.38 9.55 -2.30
C GLY A 265 -17.66 10.54 -1.37
N GLY A 266 -16.92 10.07 -0.36
CA GLY A 266 -16.05 10.91 0.45
C GLY A 266 -14.85 11.48 -0.32
N VAL A 267 -14.14 12.45 0.26
CA VAL A 267 -12.86 12.95 -0.30
C VAL A 267 -11.81 12.96 0.79
N GLU A 268 -10.87 12.02 0.72
CA GLU A 268 -9.71 11.99 1.60
C GLU A 268 -8.68 13.05 1.18
N CYS A 269 -8.12 13.71 2.19
CA CYS A 269 -7.10 14.73 2.08
C CYS A 269 -5.84 14.26 2.78
N GLY A 270 -4.75 14.10 2.05
CA GLY A 270 -3.48 13.62 2.58
C GLY A 270 -2.91 12.44 1.78
N PRO A 271 -2.02 11.63 2.37
CA PRO A 271 -1.51 11.78 3.73
C PRO A 271 -0.26 12.66 3.80
N ASN A 272 0.04 13.11 5.02
CA ASN A 272 1.42 13.47 5.42
C ASN A 272 2.25 12.18 5.60
N ALA A 273 3.50 12.25 6.04
CA ALA A 273 4.31 11.08 6.33
C ALA A 273 5.24 11.30 7.51
N VAL A 274 4.89 10.69 8.64
CA VAL A 274 5.64 10.80 9.91
C VAL A 274 6.05 9.43 10.42
N LEU A 275 7.16 9.35 11.15
CA LEU A 275 7.56 8.11 11.82
C LEU A 275 6.46 7.68 12.80
N ALA A 276 5.97 6.45 12.68
CA ALA A 276 5.08 5.85 13.66
C ALA A 276 5.90 5.27 14.82
N TYR A 277 5.40 5.41 16.05
CA TYR A 277 6.09 4.92 17.25
C TYR A 277 5.76 3.45 17.58
N ALA A 278 5.05 2.78 16.68
CA ALA A 278 4.79 1.36 16.65
C ALA A 278 4.57 0.96 15.19
N ARG A 279 4.83 -0.30 14.84
CA ARG A 279 4.52 -0.85 13.51
C ARG A 279 3.04 -0.70 13.19
N GLU A 280 2.18 -0.82 14.20
CA GLU A 280 0.72 -0.63 14.12
C GLU A 280 0.28 0.68 14.78
N GLY A 281 1.11 1.71 14.64
CA GLY A 281 0.93 3.03 15.26
C GLY A 281 -0.09 3.91 14.55
N TYR A 282 -1.33 3.45 14.34
CA TYR A 282 -2.40 4.20 13.66
C TYR A 282 -2.87 5.45 14.42
N SER A 283 -2.59 5.54 15.72
CA SER A 283 -2.82 6.73 16.55
C SER A 283 -1.52 7.38 16.99
N LYS A 284 -1.52 8.70 17.17
CA LYS A 284 -0.39 9.48 17.70
C LYS A 284 0.08 9.00 19.08
N LEU A 285 -0.85 8.48 19.87
CA LEU A 285 -0.59 8.02 21.24
C LEU A 285 -0.16 6.56 21.32
N LYS A 286 -0.19 5.81 20.20
CA LYS A 286 0.22 4.40 20.18
C LYS A 286 1.73 4.30 20.10
N ILE A 287 2.36 3.87 21.19
CA ILE A 287 3.80 3.71 21.32
C ILE A 287 4.11 2.25 21.67
N ASN A 288 5.08 1.66 20.99
CA ASN A 288 5.71 0.40 21.36
C ASN A 288 7.22 0.69 21.53
N PRO A 289 7.73 0.76 22.78
CA PRO A 289 9.13 1.12 23.04
C PRO A 289 10.13 0.19 22.33
N SER A 290 9.85 -1.11 22.25
CA SER A 290 10.75 -2.07 21.61
C SER A 290 10.86 -1.82 20.11
N GLU A 291 9.73 -1.64 19.41
CA GLU A 291 9.69 -1.36 17.97
C GLU A 291 10.25 0.04 17.63
N LEU A 292 10.03 1.00 18.52
CA LEU A 292 10.58 2.35 18.36
C LEU A 292 12.11 2.34 18.49
N VAL A 293 12.65 1.70 19.54
CA VAL A 293 14.11 1.55 19.70
C VAL A 293 14.70 0.78 18.53
N GLU A 294 14.05 -0.28 18.06
CA GLU A 294 14.48 -1.03 16.88
C GLU A 294 14.59 -0.12 15.63
N SER A 295 13.61 0.75 15.41
CA SER A 295 13.62 1.70 14.28
C SER A 295 14.70 2.75 14.45
N LEU A 296 14.82 3.35 15.64
CA LEU A 296 15.75 4.45 15.92
C LEU A 296 17.22 3.99 15.98
N THR A 297 17.48 2.72 16.29
CA THR A 297 18.85 2.17 16.33
C THR A 297 19.28 1.53 15.02
N TYR A 298 18.37 1.35 14.06
CA TYR A 298 18.69 0.76 12.76
C TYR A 298 19.57 1.70 11.91
N PRO A 299 20.79 1.30 11.50
CA PRO A 299 21.69 2.19 10.76
C PRO A 299 21.12 2.74 9.45
N GLY A 300 20.28 1.95 8.76
CA GLY A 300 19.61 2.41 7.55
C GLY A 300 18.64 3.56 7.83
N PHE A 301 17.88 3.49 8.92
CA PHE A 301 16.96 4.57 9.29
C PHE A 301 17.72 5.83 9.73
N LEU A 302 18.80 5.69 10.50
CA LEU A 302 19.63 6.82 10.91
C LEU A 302 20.20 7.58 9.70
N ARG A 303 20.68 6.87 8.68
CA ARG A 303 21.16 7.45 7.42
C ARG A 303 20.03 8.14 6.64
N LEU A 304 18.86 7.51 6.56
CA LEU A 304 17.67 8.10 5.93
C LEU A 304 17.24 9.39 6.63
N ALA A 305 17.14 9.36 7.97
CA ALA A 305 16.76 10.49 8.79
C ALA A 305 17.76 11.65 8.66
N ALA A 306 19.06 11.36 8.67
CA ALA A 306 20.11 12.36 8.44
C ALA A 306 20.00 13.01 7.05
N LYS A 307 19.61 12.24 6.01
CA LYS A 307 19.42 12.76 4.65
C LYS A 307 18.19 13.67 4.54
N PHE A 308 17.09 13.35 5.23
CA PHE A 308 15.79 14.01 5.09
C PHE A 308 15.32 14.79 6.33
N TRP A 309 16.23 15.17 7.23
CA TRP A 309 15.89 15.76 8.54
C TRP A 309 15.03 17.03 8.44
N LYS A 310 15.33 17.94 7.51
CA LYS A 310 14.56 19.19 7.31
C LYS A 310 13.13 18.87 6.92
N THR A 311 12.95 17.96 5.97
CA THR A 311 11.64 17.57 5.48
C THR A 311 10.86 16.79 6.54
N GLY A 312 11.55 15.94 7.30
CA GLY A 312 10.98 15.22 8.45
C GLY A 312 10.45 16.16 9.53
N LEU A 313 11.18 17.22 9.90
CA LEU A 313 10.70 18.23 10.85
C LEU A 313 9.45 18.96 10.33
N GLY A 314 9.43 19.30 9.03
CA GLY A 314 8.25 19.89 8.39
C GLY A 314 7.01 18.99 8.42
N GLU A 315 7.20 17.68 8.24
CA GLU A 315 6.14 16.67 8.37
C GLU A 315 5.63 16.55 9.80
N MET A 316 6.52 16.51 10.79
CA MET A 316 6.14 16.48 12.21
C MET A 316 5.35 17.74 12.61
N TRP A 317 5.73 18.91 12.10
CA TRP A 317 4.97 20.13 12.31
C TRP A 317 3.59 20.11 11.62
N ARG A 318 3.50 19.59 10.38
CA ARG A 318 2.21 19.38 9.71
C ARG A 318 1.31 18.38 10.44
N SER A 319 1.90 17.37 11.09
CA SER A 319 1.17 16.42 11.91
C SER A 319 0.50 17.08 13.11
N THR A 320 1.12 18.08 13.73
CA THR A 320 0.53 18.79 14.89
C THR A 320 -0.34 19.98 14.50
N SER A 321 -0.12 20.57 13.33
CA SER A 321 -0.82 21.79 12.88
C SER A 321 -1.79 21.54 11.72
N LYS A 322 -3.10 21.47 12.03
CA LYS A 322 -4.17 21.41 11.01
C LYS A 322 -4.08 22.58 10.01
N ARG A 323 -3.72 23.78 10.48
CA ARG A 323 -3.53 24.97 9.63
C ARG A 323 -2.41 24.78 8.61
N ALA A 324 -1.30 24.15 9.02
CA ALA A 324 -0.19 23.84 8.13
C ALA A 324 -0.58 22.84 7.05
N PHE A 325 -1.38 21.83 7.42
CA PHE A 325 -1.92 20.84 6.50
C PHE A 325 -2.83 21.49 5.45
N VAL A 326 -3.77 22.33 5.89
CA VAL A 326 -4.66 23.11 5.02
C VAL A 326 -3.88 24.01 4.07
N LYS A 327 -2.85 24.72 4.56
CA LYS A 327 -1.99 25.57 3.72
C LYS A 327 -1.27 24.78 2.62
N ALA A 328 -0.88 23.53 2.90
CA ALA A 328 -0.27 22.67 1.90
C ALA A 328 -1.27 22.19 0.85
N LEU A 329 -2.49 21.80 1.28
CA LEU A 329 -3.59 21.43 0.39
C LEU A 329 -4.07 22.61 -0.48
N SER A 330 -4.08 23.83 0.06
CA SER A 330 -4.56 25.02 -0.63
C SER A 330 -3.68 25.42 -1.82
N ARG A 331 -2.46 24.85 -1.93
CA ARG A 331 -1.66 24.95 -3.15
C ARG A 331 -2.34 24.25 -4.34
N LEU A 332 -3.07 23.17 -4.09
CA LEU A 332 -3.78 22.41 -5.12
C LEU A 332 -5.21 22.94 -5.29
N VAL A 333 -5.93 23.21 -4.20
CA VAL A 333 -7.32 23.70 -4.21
C VAL A 333 -7.44 24.92 -3.28
N PRO A 334 -7.34 26.16 -3.79
CA PRO A 334 -7.20 27.38 -2.96
C PRO A 334 -8.38 27.67 -2.03
N GLU A 335 -9.57 27.18 -2.40
CA GLU A 335 -10.82 27.39 -1.65
C GLU A 335 -10.90 26.55 -0.37
N ILE A 336 -9.97 25.61 -0.16
CA ILE A 336 -9.97 24.74 1.01
C ILE A 336 -9.61 25.51 2.28
N LYS A 337 -10.49 25.39 3.28
CA LYS A 337 -10.36 26.03 4.60
C LYS A 337 -10.26 24.99 5.71
N THR A 338 -9.94 25.47 6.91
CA THR A 338 -9.80 24.59 8.08
C THR A 338 -11.12 23.97 8.51
N GLU A 339 -12.26 24.66 8.34
CA GLU A 339 -13.60 24.10 8.62
C GLU A 339 -14.02 22.99 7.67
N HIS A 340 -13.43 22.92 6.46
CA HIS A 340 -13.76 21.89 5.47
C HIS A 340 -13.23 20.50 5.86
N LEU A 341 -12.23 20.41 6.73
CA LEU A 341 -11.54 19.17 7.05
C LEU A 341 -12.07 18.52 8.33
N CYS A 342 -12.53 17.28 8.25
CA CYS A 342 -12.87 16.40 9.36
C CYS A 342 -11.75 15.38 9.59
N ALA A 343 -11.56 14.93 10.83
CA ALA A 343 -10.53 13.92 11.12
C ALA A 343 -10.86 12.60 10.44
N ALA A 344 -9.86 11.95 9.82
CA ALA A 344 -10.00 10.64 9.21
C ALA A 344 -9.00 9.64 9.83
N PRO A 345 -9.28 8.32 9.75
CA PRO A 345 -8.34 7.29 10.17
C PRO A 345 -6.98 7.43 9.47
N ALA A 346 -5.90 7.11 10.18
CA ALA A 346 -4.57 7.10 9.61
C ALA A 346 -4.27 5.76 8.92
N GLY A 347 -3.34 5.78 7.96
CA GLY A 347 -2.69 4.58 7.44
C GLY A 347 -1.27 4.46 7.98
N VAL A 348 -0.72 3.24 8.05
CA VAL A 348 0.72 3.04 8.33
C VAL A 348 1.35 2.32 7.16
N ARG A 349 2.41 2.89 6.58
CA ARG A 349 3.18 2.31 5.49
C ARG A 349 4.31 1.48 6.06
N ALA A 350 4.39 0.22 5.63
CA ALA A 350 5.56 -0.64 5.83
C ALA A 350 6.67 -0.20 4.85
N GLN A 351 7.50 0.77 5.23
CA GLN A 351 8.58 1.25 4.36
C GLN A 351 9.82 0.38 4.55
N ALA A 352 10.16 -0.43 3.56
CA ALA A 352 11.46 -1.11 3.56
C ALA A 352 12.59 -0.10 3.36
N VAL A 353 13.53 -0.10 4.31
CA VAL A 353 14.74 0.72 4.30
C VAL A 353 15.93 -0.22 4.34
N SER A 354 16.81 -0.12 3.34
CA SER A 354 18.04 -0.90 3.29
C SER A 354 19.11 -0.36 4.24
N PHE A 355 20.14 -1.16 4.49
CA PHE A 355 21.19 -0.80 5.45
C PHE A 355 21.90 0.53 5.11
N ASN A 356 22.07 0.86 3.83
CA ASN A 356 22.66 2.13 3.37
C ASN A 356 21.73 3.35 3.48
N GLY A 357 20.49 3.16 3.94
CA GLY A 357 19.49 4.23 4.08
C GLY A 357 18.71 4.59 2.82
N SER A 358 18.80 3.77 1.74
CA SER A 358 17.86 3.89 0.63
C SER A 358 16.52 3.23 0.94
N MET A 359 15.45 3.81 0.41
CA MET A 359 14.14 3.15 0.41
C MET A 359 14.10 2.10 -0.69
N VAL A 360 13.62 0.90 -0.36
CA VAL A 360 13.44 -0.16 -1.34
C VAL A 360 12.13 0.11 -2.07
N ASP A 361 12.25 0.69 -3.28
CA ASP A 361 11.09 1.17 -4.04
C ASP A 361 10.30 0.06 -4.73
N ASP A 362 10.95 -1.06 -5.03
CA ASP A 362 10.40 -2.19 -5.80
C ASP A 362 10.04 -3.39 -4.90
N PHE A 363 9.27 -4.34 -5.44
CA PHE A 363 8.95 -5.58 -4.75
C PHE A 363 10.19 -6.40 -4.44
N TYR A 364 10.23 -7.02 -3.27
CA TYR A 364 11.33 -7.89 -2.88
C TYR A 364 10.79 -9.18 -2.26
N PHE A 365 11.23 -10.30 -2.83
CA PHE A 365 10.90 -11.65 -2.39
C PHE A 365 12.17 -12.38 -1.95
N SER A 366 12.08 -13.20 -0.91
CA SER A 366 13.18 -14.06 -0.44
C SER A 366 12.69 -15.48 -0.26
N ARG A 367 13.32 -16.45 -0.94
CA ARG A 367 12.98 -17.87 -0.84
C ARG A 367 14.01 -18.60 0.03
N ASN A 368 13.53 -19.40 0.98
CA ASN A 368 14.35 -20.32 1.77
C ASN A 368 13.67 -21.70 1.79
N GLY A 369 14.14 -22.62 0.95
CA GLY A 369 13.51 -23.93 0.77
C GLY A 369 12.03 -23.81 0.37
N ASN A 370 11.16 -24.34 1.23
CA ASN A 370 9.71 -24.33 1.06
C ASN A 370 9.01 -23.06 1.58
N ILE A 371 9.79 -22.04 1.97
CA ILE A 371 9.28 -20.79 2.49
C ILE A 371 9.55 -19.66 1.49
N LEU A 372 8.51 -18.87 1.20
CA LEU A 372 8.62 -17.67 0.39
C LEU A 372 8.20 -16.45 1.21
N ASN A 373 9.10 -15.49 1.34
CA ASN A 373 8.88 -14.26 2.08
C ASN A 373 8.63 -13.09 1.13
N VAL A 374 7.46 -12.46 1.26
CA VAL A 374 7.17 -11.15 0.64
C VAL A 374 7.72 -10.08 1.57
N CYS A 375 9.02 -9.79 1.48
CA CYS A 375 9.68 -8.89 2.43
C CYS A 375 9.34 -7.42 2.17
N ASN A 376 9.08 -7.01 0.92
CA ASN A 376 8.66 -5.65 0.58
C ASN A 376 7.54 -5.66 -0.47
N ALA A 377 6.40 -5.05 -0.12
CA ALA A 377 5.26 -4.85 -1.02
C ALA A 377 4.70 -3.42 -0.86
N PRO A 378 5.39 -2.40 -1.40
CA PRO A 378 4.98 -1.01 -1.25
C PRO A 378 3.76 -0.69 -2.14
N SER A 379 3.12 0.47 -1.95
CA SER A 379 2.12 0.97 -2.92
C SER A 379 2.74 0.95 -4.32
N PRO A 380 2.09 0.32 -5.33
CA PRO A 380 0.66 0.03 -5.44
C PRO A 380 0.30 -1.45 -5.19
N ALA A 381 0.85 -2.11 -4.17
CA ALA A 381 0.60 -3.51 -3.86
C ALA A 381 -0.88 -3.93 -3.89
N ALA A 382 -1.80 -3.09 -3.44
CA ALA A 382 -3.24 -3.38 -3.48
C ALA A 382 -3.77 -3.49 -4.92
N THR A 383 -3.45 -2.51 -5.78
CA THR A 383 -3.75 -2.55 -7.23
C THR A 383 -3.09 -3.75 -7.91
N ALA A 384 -1.86 -4.06 -7.51
CA ALA A 384 -1.04 -5.10 -8.10
C ALA A 384 -1.33 -6.52 -7.56
N SER A 385 -2.17 -6.64 -6.55
CA SER A 385 -2.30 -7.82 -5.68
C SER A 385 -2.54 -9.13 -6.42
N LEU A 386 -3.50 -9.17 -7.35
CA LEU A 386 -3.82 -10.36 -8.13
C LEU A 386 -2.69 -10.79 -9.08
N ASN A 387 -1.84 -9.87 -9.53
CA ASN A 387 -0.68 -10.23 -10.35
C ASN A 387 0.53 -10.62 -9.48
N ILE A 388 0.72 -9.96 -8.34
CA ILE A 388 1.71 -10.37 -7.33
C ILE A 388 1.45 -11.80 -6.88
N ALA A 389 0.18 -12.18 -6.65
CA ALA A 389 -0.21 -13.54 -6.31
C ALA A 389 0.25 -14.58 -7.35
N LYS A 390 0.22 -14.24 -8.64
CA LYS A 390 0.75 -15.11 -9.71
C LYS A 390 2.27 -15.25 -9.63
N VAL A 391 2.97 -14.13 -9.46
CA VAL A 391 4.43 -14.13 -9.27
C VAL A 391 4.81 -14.99 -8.06
N ILE A 392 4.07 -14.88 -6.96
CA ILE A 392 4.26 -15.71 -5.76
C ILE A 392 4.03 -17.19 -6.09
N GLY A 393 2.96 -17.53 -6.81
CA GLY A 393 2.68 -18.91 -7.25
C GLY A 393 3.78 -19.49 -8.13
N GLU A 394 4.33 -18.72 -9.05
CA GLU A 394 5.46 -19.10 -9.90
C GLU A 394 6.73 -19.40 -9.08
N HIS A 395 6.96 -18.69 -7.97
CA HIS A 395 8.09 -18.95 -7.08
C HIS A 395 7.91 -20.17 -6.17
N LEU A 396 6.70 -20.72 -6.06
CA LEU A 396 6.39 -21.89 -5.21
C LEU A 396 6.37 -23.21 -5.99
N ASN A 397 6.24 -23.12 -7.31
CA ASN A 397 6.51 -24.22 -8.25
C ASN A 397 8.03 -24.37 -8.44
#